data_AF-A0ABD1EVB4-F1
#
_entry.id   AF-A0ABD1EVB4-F1
#
_cell.length_a   1.000
_cell.length_b   1.000
_cell.length_c   1.000
_cell.angle_alpha   90.00
_cell.angle_beta   90.00
_cell.angle_gamma   90.00
#
_symmetry.space_group_name_H-M   'P 1'
#
loop_
_entity.id
_entity.type
_entity.pdbx_description
1 polymer ?
#
loop_
_entity_poly.entity_id
_entity_poly.type
_entity_poly.pdbx_seq_one_letter_code
_entity_poly.pdbx_strand_id
1 'polypeptide(L)'
;MAGLSGKSWNYVSAGAETDDQQRMRFQVELEFVQCLGNPNYLNFLAQRNYFKDPVFINYLKYLLYWKEPEYAKYLKYPMCLYFLDLLQYEHFRRELVNAQCTKFIDDQQILLWQHYTRRRSRLMTSTTVNGNAPEQNANLALSNSTQQNGHLNMNQKMS
;
A
#
# COMPACT_ATOMS: atom_id res chain seq x y z
N MET A 1 43.82 17.55 -53.87
CA MET A 1 42.65 18.29 -53.38
C MET A 1 41.86 17.36 -52.47
N ALA A 2 41.70 17.79 -51.22
CA ALA A 2 41.09 17.19 -50.03
C ALA A 2 40.33 15.86 -50.14
N GLY A 3 40.75 14.89 -49.31
CA GLY A 3 39.99 13.69 -48.99
C GLY A 3 38.76 14.00 -48.13
N LEU A 4 37.62 13.42 -48.50
CA LEU A 4 36.39 13.50 -47.71
C LEU A 4 36.45 12.42 -46.63
N SER A 5 36.87 12.83 -45.43
CA SER A 5 36.75 12.04 -44.21
C SER A 5 35.27 11.68 -44.00
N GLY A 6 34.98 10.39 -44.17
CA GLY A 6 33.70 9.81 -43.77
C GLY A 6 33.53 10.02 -42.28
N LYS A 7 32.57 10.87 -41.91
CA LYS A 7 32.11 11.02 -40.53
C LYS A 7 31.42 9.72 -40.13
N SER A 8 32.20 8.79 -39.59
CA SER A 8 31.67 7.63 -38.89
C SER A 8 30.92 8.17 -37.68
N TRP A 9 29.59 8.20 -37.77
CA TRP A 9 28.77 8.32 -36.59
C TRP A 9 29.08 7.08 -35.77
N ASN A 10 29.98 7.23 -34.80
CA ASN A 10 30.02 6.34 -33.64
C ASN A 10 28.66 6.52 -32.95
N TYR A 11 27.66 5.79 -33.43
CA TYR A 11 26.59 5.33 -32.58
C TYR A 11 27.31 4.60 -31.46
N VAL A 12 27.58 5.32 -30.38
CA VAL A 12 27.85 4.71 -29.09
C VAL A 12 26.65 3.81 -28.89
N SER A 13 26.86 2.52 -29.16
CA SER A 13 25.96 1.47 -28.76
C SER A 13 25.72 1.75 -27.30
N ALA A 14 24.52 2.26 -26.97
CA ALA A 14 24.05 2.23 -25.61
C ALA A 14 24.10 0.75 -25.26
N GLY A 15 25.17 0.35 -24.58
CA GLY A 15 25.49 -1.05 -24.36
C GLY A 15 24.27 -1.74 -23.79
N ALA A 16 24.01 -2.96 -24.26
CA ALA A 16 22.95 -3.77 -23.70
C ALA A 16 23.06 -3.74 -22.17
N GLU A 17 21.96 -3.37 -21.52
CA GLU A 17 21.90 -3.21 -20.08
C GLU A 17 22.32 -4.53 -19.40
N THR A 18 23.21 -4.45 -18.41
CA THR A 18 23.71 -5.65 -17.74
C THR A 18 22.62 -6.31 -16.91
N ASP A 19 22.72 -7.62 -16.66
CA ASP A 19 21.77 -8.34 -15.81
C ASP A 19 21.59 -7.69 -14.43
N ASP A 20 22.67 -7.17 -13.84
CA ASP A 20 22.62 -6.49 -12.54
C ASP A 20 21.87 -5.16 -12.60
N GLN A 21 22.03 -4.40 -13.69
CA GLN A 21 21.29 -3.17 -13.93
C GLN A 21 19.79 -3.44 -14.11
N GLN A 22 19.43 -4.49 -14.85
CA GLN A 22 18.04 -4.90 -15.02
C GLN A 22 17.40 -5.30 -13.69
N ARG A 23 18.11 -6.06 -12.84
CA ARG A 23 17.65 -6.44 -11.50
C ARG A 23 17.47 -5.22 -10.59
N MET A 24 18.42 -4.29 -10.61
CA MET A 24 18.33 -3.05 -9.84
C MET A 24 17.13 -2.21 -10.30
N ARG A 25 16.95 -2.03 -11.62
CA ARG A 25 15.81 -1.28 -12.16
C ARG A 25 14.50 -1.90 -11.70
N PHE A 26 14.36 -3.22 -11.85
CA PHE A 26 13.16 -3.94 -11.41
C PHE A 26 12.87 -3.73 -9.92
N GLN A 27 13.88 -3.81 -9.06
CA GLN A 27 13.69 -3.60 -7.63
C GLN A 27 13.29 -2.16 -7.30
N VAL A 28 13.95 -1.18 -7.92
CA VAL A 28 13.63 0.25 -7.72
C VAL A 28 12.21 0.56 -8.21
N GLU A 29 11.81 0.04 -9.37
CA GLU A 29 10.46 0.16 -9.89
C GLU A 29 9.43 -0.49 -8.97
N LEU A 30 9.72 -1.68 -8.45
CA LEU A 30 8.86 -2.40 -7.51
C LEU A 30 8.66 -1.62 -6.21
N GLU A 31 9.74 -1.09 -5.63
CA GLU A 31 9.68 -0.28 -4.42
C GLU A 31 8.92 1.03 -4.68
N PHE A 32 9.23 1.69 -5.79
CA PHE A 32 8.56 2.93 -6.18
C PHE A 32 7.05 2.74 -6.37
N VAL A 33 6.62 1.70 -7.09
CA VAL A 33 5.19 1.41 -7.29
C VAL A 33 4.53 1.17 -5.95
N GLN A 34 5.12 0.38 -5.06
CA GLN A 34 4.57 0.16 -3.72
C GLN A 34 4.44 1.44 -2.89
N CYS A 35 5.37 2.39 -3.03
CA CYS A 35 5.27 3.69 -2.36
C CYS A 35 4.05 4.51 -2.82
N LEU A 36 3.51 4.28 -4.02
CA LEU A 36 2.25 4.93 -4.47
C LEU A 36 1.04 4.51 -3.63
N GLY A 37 1.15 3.44 -2.84
CA GLY A 37 0.12 3.02 -1.88
C GLY A 37 -0.08 3.97 -0.69
N ASN A 38 0.86 4.90 -0.46
CA ASN A 38 0.83 5.86 0.64
C ASN A 38 0.30 7.24 0.17
N PRO A 39 -0.88 7.70 0.64
CA PRO A 39 -1.45 8.99 0.23
C PRO A 39 -0.54 10.19 0.52
N ASN A 40 0.22 10.14 1.62
CA ASN A 40 1.14 11.22 1.98
C ASN A 40 2.29 11.35 0.98
N TYR A 41 2.77 10.21 0.45
CA TYR A 41 3.79 10.21 -0.60
C TYR A 41 3.24 10.76 -1.91
N LEU A 42 2.00 10.41 -2.27
CA LEU A 42 1.31 10.99 -3.43
C LEU A 42 1.17 12.52 -3.29
N ASN A 43 0.77 13.01 -2.12
CA ASN A 43 0.69 14.45 -1.85
C ASN A 43 2.06 15.14 -1.99
N PHE A 44 3.12 14.53 -1.46
CA PHE A 44 4.49 15.02 -1.59
C PHE A 44 4.91 15.14 -3.07
N LEU A 45 4.61 14.14 -3.90
CA LEU A 45 4.89 14.18 -5.33
C LEU A 45 4.10 15.30 -6.03
N ALA A 46 2.83 15.48 -5.65
CA ALA A 46 1.96 16.51 -6.21
C ALA A 46 2.46 17.92 -5.88
N GLN A 47 2.83 18.19 -4.63
CA GLN A 47 3.34 19.49 -4.17
C GLN A 47 4.63 19.90 -4.89
N ARG A 48 5.49 18.93 -5.24
CA ARG A 48 6.73 19.15 -6.00
C ARG A 48 6.51 19.24 -7.52
N ASN A 49 5.27 19.23 -7.98
CA ASN A 49 4.87 19.34 -9.38
C ASN A 49 5.32 18.16 -10.26
N TYR A 50 5.66 16.99 -9.71
CA TYR A 50 6.01 15.81 -10.52
C TYR A 50 4.85 15.40 -11.44
N PHE A 51 3.61 15.51 -10.97
CA PHE A 51 2.41 15.18 -11.76
C PHE A 51 2.06 16.20 -12.86
N LYS A 52 2.82 17.30 -12.99
CA LYS A 52 2.69 18.25 -14.10
C LYS A 52 3.68 17.94 -15.23
N ASP A 53 4.72 17.17 -14.95
CA ASP A 53 5.74 16.81 -15.94
C ASP A 53 5.24 15.67 -16.84
N PRO A 54 5.09 15.88 -18.16
CA PRO A 54 4.67 14.85 -19.09
C PRO A 54 5.62 13.63 -19.13
N VAL A 55 6.91 13.82 -18.84
CA VAL A 55 7.88 12.71 -18.79
C VAL A 55 7.53 11.78 -17.64
N PHE A 56 7.28 12.34 -16.45
CA PHE A 56 6.87 11.57 -15.29
C PHE A 56 5.51 10.88 -15.51
N ILE A 57 4.56 11.54 -16.17
CA ILE A 57 3.27 10.93 -16.52
C ILE A 57 3.46 9.72 -17.45
N ASN A 58 4.36 9.82 -18.44
CA ASN A 58 4.68 8.70 -19.32
C ASN A 58 5.36 7.56 -18.55
N TYR A 59 6.19 7.88 -17.55
CA TYR A 59 6.75 6.88 -16.65
C TYR A 59 5.68 6.16 -15.83
N LEU A 60 4.66 6.87 -15.31
CA LEU A 60 3.53 6.23 -14.64
C LEU A 60 2.72 5.32 -15.58
N LYS A 61 2.58 5.68 -16.86
CA LYS A 61 1.98 4.81 -17.87
C LYS A 61 2.81 3.56 -18.13
N TYR A 62 4.13 3.73 -18.22
CA TYR A 62 5.06 2.61 -18.34
C TYR A 62 4.86 1.61 -17.19
N LEU A 63 4.79 2.09 -15.95
CA LEU A 63 4.59 1.25 -14.77
C LEU A 63 3.26 0.47 -14.73
N LEU A 64 2.31 0.70 -15.64
CA LEU A 64 1.07 -0.08 -15.71
C LEU A 64 1.32 -1.57 -15.99
N TYR A 65 2.50 -1.95 -16.50
CA TYR A 65 2.87 -3.36 -16.67
C TYR A 65 2.86 -4.13 -15.33
N TRP A 66 3.03 -3.46 -14.18
CA TRP A 66 2.96 -4.08 -12.85
C TRP A 66 1.58 -4.68 -12.52
N LYS A 67 0.56 -4.36 -13.31
CA LYS A 67 -0.78 -4.94 -13.19
C LYS A 67 -0.89 -6.34 -13.80
N GLU A 68 0.00 -6.70 -14.72
CA GLU A 68 0.00 -8.03 -15.33
C GLU A 68 0.35 -9.08 -14.26
N PRO A 69 -0.31 -10.25 -14.26
CA PRO A 69 -0.21 -11.25 -13.18
C PRO A 69 1.22 -11.77 -12.97
N GLU A 70 2.05 -11.76 -14.01
CA GLU A 70 3.45 -12.16 -13.96
C GLU A 70 4.28 -11.28 -13.02
N TYR A 71 3.91 -10.00 -12.89
CA TYR A 71 4.60 -9.01 -12.06
C TYR A 71 3.84 -8.69 -10.76
N ALA A 72 2.51 -8.63 -10.83
CA ALA A 72 1.65 -8.26 -9.69
C ALA A 72 1.88 -9.16 -8.46
N LYS A 73 2.27 -10.42 -8.66
CA LYS A 73 2.61 -11.38 -7.59
C LYS A 73 3.73 -10.92 -6.65
N TYR A 74 4.58 -9.98 -7.08
CA TYR A 74 5.68 -9.45 -6.26
C TYR A 74 5.25 -8.27 -5.37
N LEU A 75 4.06 -7.70 -5.59
CA LEU A 75 3.56 -6.56 -4.82
C LEU A 75 2.97 -7.00 -3.48
N LYS A 76 3.48 -6.44 -2.39
CA LYS A 76 2.96 -6.70 -1.03
C LYS A 76 1.73 -5.84 -0.70
N TYR A 77 1.62 -4.68 -1.33
CA TYR A 77 0.61 -3.67 -1.02
C TYR A 77 -0.34 -3.46 -2.21
N PRO A 78 -1.45 -4.21 -2.34
CA PRO A 78 -2.31 -4.15 -3.52
C PRO A 78 -2.93 -2.77 -3.79
N MET A 79 -3.05 -1.93 -2.75
CA MET A 79 -3.55 -0.55 -2.88
C MET A 79 -2.72 0.30 -3.84
N CYS A 80 -1.44 0.00 -4.03
CA CYS A 80 -0.61 0.79 -4.94
C CYS A 80 -1.09 0.75 -6.40
N LEU A 81 -1.61 -0.39 -6.87
CA LEU A 81 -2.13 -0.52 -8.23
C LEU A 81 -3.42 0.29 -8.42
N TYR A 82 -4.25 0.35 -7.38
CA TYR A 82 -5.45 1.20 -7.39
C TYR A 82 -5.08 2.68 -7.57
N PHE A 83 -4.09 3.17 -6.82
CA PHE A 83 -3.62 4.54 -7.00
C PHE A 83 -2.91 4.76 -8.33
N LEU A 84 -2.12 3.79 -8.81
CA LEU A 84 -1.48 3.87 -10.12
C LEU A 84 -2.50 4.05 -11.25
N ASP A 85 -3.66 3.40 -11.16
CA ASP A 85 -4.78 3.62 -12.08
C ASP A 85 -5.39 5.01 -11.93
N LEU A 86 -5.62 5.45 -10.69
CA LEU A 86 -6.17 6.80 -10.44
C LEU A 86 -5.24 7.91 -10.94
N LEU A 87 -3.92 7.72 -10.83
CA LEU A 87 -2.91 8.67 -11.31
C LEU A 87 -2.91 8.85 -12.84
N GLN A 88 -3.57 7.98 -13.60
CA GLN A 88 -3.75 8.18 -15.04
C GLN A 88 -4.75 9.32 -15.35
N TYR A 89 -5.65 9.63 -14.41
CA TYR A 89 -6.61 10.71 -14.56
C TYR A 89 -6.04 12.04 -14.10
N GLU A 90 -5.98 13.00 -15.01
CA GLU A 90 -5.44 14.34 -14.70
C GLU A 90 -6.16 15.02 -13.54
N HIS A 91 -7.49 14.88 -13.47
CA HIS A 91 -8.28 15.48 -12.41
C HIS A 91 -7.86 14.97 -11.03
N PHE A 92 -7.60 13.66 -10.89
CA PHE A 92 -7.14 13.09 -9.63
C PHE A 92 -5.76 13.64 -9.23
N ARG A 93 -4.82 13.70 -10.18
CA ARG A 93 -3.49 14.27 -9.94
C ARG A 93 -3.53 15.72 -9.46
N ARG A 94 -4.46 16.51 -9.97
CA ARG A 94 -4.66 17.90 -9.55
C ARG A 94 -5.17 17.99 -8.12
N GLU A 95 -6.13 17.15 -7.75
CA GLU A 95 -6.70 17.13 -6.40
C GLU A 95 -5.69 16.68 -5.34
N LEU A 96 -4.71 15.84 -5.70
CA LEU A 96 -3.68 15.38 -4.77
C LEU A 96 -2.80 16.48 -4.18
N VAL A 97 -2.78 17.69 -4.75
CA VAL A 97 -2.06 18.84 -4.15
C VAL A 97 -2.76 19.29 -2.85
N ASN A 98 -4.08 19.12 -2.76
CA ASN A 98 -4.88 19.50 -1.61
C ASN A 98 -4.71 18.49 -0.46
N ALA A 99 -4.14 18.93 0.66
CA ALA A 99 -3.94 18.08 1.84
C ALA A 99 -5.25 17.50 2.42
N GLN A 100 -6.40 18.17 2.22
CA GLN A 100 -7.70 17.62 2.64
C GLN A 100 -8.09 16.39 1.82
N CYS A 101 -7.75 16.35 0.52
CA CYS A 101 -7.93 15.17 -0.33
C CYS A 101 -7.09 14.01 0.21
N THR A 102 -5.83 14.26 0.55
CA THR A 102 -4.93 13.25 1.14
C THR A 102 -5.47 12.69 2.45
N LYS A 103 -5.92 13.56 3.36
CA LYS A 103 -6.54 13.14 4.62
C LYS A 103 -7.79 12.29 4.37
N PHE A 104 -8.64 12.72 3.45
CA PHE A 104 -9.83 11.95 3.09
C PHE A 104 -9.48 10.55 2.58
N ILE A 105 -8.50 10.44 1.68
CA ILE A 105 -8.04 9.14 1.16
C ILE A 105 -7.52 8.26 2.31
N ASP A 106 -6.72 8.80 3.23
CA ASP A 106 -6.19 8.08 4.39
C ASP A 106 -7.31 7.60 5.31
N ASP A 107 -8.27 8.47 5.64
CA ASP A 107 -9.47 8.11 6.43
C ASP A 107 -10.26 6.96 5.74
N GLN A 108 -10.43 7.01 4.42
CA GLN A 108 -11.11 5.94 3.66
C GLN A 108 -10.33 4.61 3.69
N GLN A 109 -9.01 4.65 3.59
CA GLN A 109 -8.17 3.44 3.71
C GLN A 109 -8.30 2.81 5.10
N ILE A 110 -8.29 3.62 6.15
CA ILE A 110 -8.48 3.16 7.53
C ILE A 110 -9.85 2.50 7.69
N LEU A 111 -10.92 3.14 7.20
CA LEU A 111 -12.27 2.59 7.27
C LEU A 111 -12.37 1.23 6.55
N LEU A 112 -11.81 1.14 5.34
CA LEU A 112 -11.76 -0.11 4.58
C LEU A 112 -11.08 -1.23 5.39
N TRP A 113 -9.94 -0.94 6.02
CA TRP A 113 -9.21 -1.91 6.84
C TRP A 113 -9.97 -2.31 8.09
N GLN A 114 -10.65 -1.37 8.75
CA GLN A 114 -11.48 -1.67 9.92
C GLN A 114 -12.64 -2.61 9.55
N HIS A 115 -13.35 -2.33 8.45
CA HIS A 115 -14.47 -3.17 8.01
C HIS A 115 -14.01 -4.54 7.52
N TYR A 116 -12.97 -4.59 6.69
CA TYR A 116 -12.41 -5.83 6.15
C TYR A 116 -11.90 -6.74 7.28
N THR A 117 -11.10 -6.19 8.20
CA THR A 117 -10.54 -6.97 9.33
C THR A 117 -11.65 -7.46 10.26
N ARG A 118 -12.62 -6.60 10.62
CA ARG A 118 -13.76 -6.99 11.49
C ARG A 118 -14.63 -8.07 10.84
N ARG A 119 -14.90 -7.99 9.53
CA ARG A 119 -15.67 -9.02 8.81
C ARG A 119 -14.88 -10.34 8.76
N ARG A 120 -13.58 -10.28 8.48
CA ARG A 120 -12.71 -11.47 8.48
C ARG A 120 -12.68 -12.16 9.86
N SER A 121 -12.51 -11.41 10.96
CA SER A 121 -12.52 -11.99 12.31
C SER A 121 -13.84 -12.70 12.64
N ARG A 122 -14.99 -12.08 12.29
CA ARG A 122 -16.31 -12.70 12.51
C ARG A 122 -16.47 -14.02 11.75
N LEU A 123 -16.04 -14.07 10.49
CA LEU A 123 -16.09 -15.29 9.68
C LEU A 123 -15.19 -16.41 10.24
N MET A 124 -14.03 -16.08 10.81
CA MET A 124 -13.13 -17.09 11.41
C MET A 124 -13.66 -17.62 12.75
N THR A 125 -14.34 -16.79 13.55
CA THR A 125 -14.93 -17.23 14.84
C THR A 125 -16.20 -18.08 14.68
N SER A 126 -16.94 -17.93 13.57
CA SER A 126 -18.15 -18.74 13.31
C SER A 126 -17.86 -20.21 12.98
N THR A 127 -16.63 -20.56 12.59
CA THR A 127 -16.28 -21.95 12.26
C THR A 127 -15.94 -22.79 13.49
N THR A 128 -15.65 -22.19 14.64
CA THR A 128 -15.27 -22.93 15.87
C THR A 128 -16.44 -23.28 16.80
N VAL A 129 -17.67 -22.83 16.51
CA VAL A 129 -18.83 -23.04 17.41
C VAL A 129 -19.77 -24.17 16.94
N ASN A 130 -19.60 -24.72 15.74
CA ASN A 130 -20.50 -25.77 15.19
C ASN A 130 -19.90 -27.19 15.15
N GLY A 131 -18.95 -27.51 16.04
CA GLY A 131 -18.38 -28.85 16.16
C GLY A 131 -18.26 -29.32 17.61
N ASN A 132 -19.25 -30.10 18.05
CA ASN A 132 -19.23 -31.07 19.16
C ASN A 132 -18.80 -30.58 20.56
N ALA A 133 -19.79 -30.36 21.42
CA ALA A 133 -19.61 -30.51 22.87
C ALA A 133 -19.79 -31.98 23.28
N PRO A 134 -18.92 -32.55 24.12
CA PRO A 134 -19.31 -33.60 25.04
C PRO A 134 -19.39 -33.02 26.47
N GLU A 135 -20.56 -33.19 27.09
CA GLU A 135 -20.74 -33.10 28.54
C GLU A 135 -19.90 -34.17 29.25
N GLN A 136 -19.26 -33.82 30.38
CA GLN A 136 -19.09 -34.74 31.52
C GLN A 136 -18.68 -34.01 32.82
N ASN A 137 -19.70 -33.85 33.67
CA ASN A 137 -19.76 -34.07 35.12
C ASN A 137 -19.01 -33.19 36.15
N ALA A 138 -19.80 -32.80 37.16
CA ALA A 138 -19.48 -32.10 38.39
C ALA A 138 -18.81 -33.00 39.46
N ASN A 139 -17.87 -32.47 40.25
CA ASN A 139 -18.06 -32.15 41.68
C ASN A 139 -16.74 -31.92 42.48
N LEU A 140 -16.82 -30.90 43.36
CA LEU A 140 -16.22 -30.78 44.71
C LEU A 140 -14.69 -30.71 44.91
N ALA A 141 -14.20 -29.49 45.21
CA ALA A 141 -13.39 -29.24 46.41
C ALA A 141 -13.46 -27.76 46.83
N LEU A 142 -14.08 -27.51 47.99
CA LEU A 142 -14.12 -26.26 48.73
C LEU A 142 -12.82 -26.09 49.54
N SER A 143 -12.17 -24.93 49.47
CA SER A 143 -11.35 -24.23 50.49
C SER A 143 -10.48 -23.20 49.75
N ASN A 144 -10.25 -21.95 50.15
CA ASN A 144 -10.49 -21.24 51.38
C ASN A 144 -10.72 -19.74 51.04
N SER A 145 -11.49 -19.10 51.91
CA SER A 145 -11.81 -17.67 52.01
C SER A 145 -10.60 -16.71 51.91
N THR A 146 -10.82 -15.48 51.37
CA THR A 146 -10.91 -14.20 52.15
C THR A 146 -10.65 -12.96 51.24
N GLN A 147 -11.69 -12.12 51.07
CA GLN A 147 -11.74 -10.64 50.88
C GLN A 147 -10.88 -9.97 49.77
N GLN A 148 -11.28 -8.92 49.05
CA GLN A 148 -12.22 -7.82 49.32
C GLN A 148 -12.53 -7.04 48.02
N ASN A 149 -13.67 -6.36 48.03
CA ASN A 149 -14.22 -5.42 47.04
C ASN A 149 -13.24 -4.41 46.42
N GLY A 150 -13.51 -4.02 45.17
CA GLY A 150 -12.92 -2.85 44.51
C GLY A 150 -13.53 -2.51 43.15
N HIS A 151 -14.82 -2.19 43.11
CA HIS A 151 -15.48 -1.55 41.97
C HIS A 151 -15.08 -0.06 41.93
N LEU A 152 -14.45 0.44 40.86
CA LEU A 152 -14.47 1.89 40.56
C LEU A 152 -14.57 2.17 39.06
N ASN A 153 -15.61 2.96 38.78
CA ASN A 153 -16.12 3.42 37.51
C ASN A 153 -15.47 4.76 37.10
N MET A 154 -15.59 5.04 35.80
CA MET A 154 -15.32 6.29 35.08
C MET A 154 -15.96 7.54 35.72
N ASN A 155 -15.35 8.69 35.36
CA ASN A 155 -15.79 10.09 35.48
C ASN A 155 -15.50 10.85 36.79
N GLN A 156 -14.57 11.82 36.71
CA GLN A 156 -14.86 13.17 37.21
C GLN A 156 -14.04 14.27 36.49
N LYS A 157 -14.76 15.28 36.02
CA LYS A 157 -14.30 16.60 35.56
C LYS A 157 -13.68 17.40 36.70
N MET A 158 -12.72 18.26 36.38
CA MET A 158 -12.40 19.54 37.04
C MET A 158 -11.31 20.23 36.19
N SER A 159 -11.29 21.53 35.93
CA SER A 159 -12.20 22.63 36.24
C SER A 159 -11.90 23.76 35.26
#